data_AF-C8WT91-F1
#
_entry.id   AF-C8WT91-F1
#
_cell.length_a   1.000
_cell.length_b   1.000
_cell.length_c   1.000
_cell.angle_alpha   90.00
_cell.angle_beta   90.00
_cell.angle_gamma   90.00
#
_symmetry.space_group_name_H-M   'P 1'
#
loop_
_entity.id
_entity.type
_entity.pdbx_description
1 polymer ?
#
loop_
_entity_poly.entity_id
_entity_poly.type
_entity_poly.pdbx_seq_one_letter_code
_entity_poly.pdbx_strand_id
1 'polypeptide(L)'
;MSSMAYVRRAYVAMDTRIELAGWREGVSERELAQALDDAVGVFYEVESAATRFRPDSDVARIAAEPGAWVRVSPHVWYPLQAALWLAEWTGGRFDPACGHRLAALGFDRDYQTGERLSLPECSPDATFRDLELDPARMAVRTRRPLLLDLGAVAKGYAVDLALARLRGVSLDGALVNAGGDLAVFGLGPGGSPWEIAVRHEMPGFRPMVLNLSSGSVCSSGLYARRGPNGASHLWQPRGGRARALAATAVAPYAMMADGLATACMLVEPDEIEPLCEDAGGQAKVWYEDGTSVETREWGTGVLA
;
A
#
# COMPACT_ATOMS: atom_id res chain seq x y z
N MET A 1 -5.60 11.01 -39.78
CA MET A 1 -6.14 10.74 -38.44
C MET A 1 -5.01 10.10 -37.65
N SER A 2 -4.51 10.77 -36.61
CA SER A 2 -3.45 10.20 -35.77
C SER A 2 -4.05 9.00 -35.02
N SER A 3 -3.42 7.83 -35.08
CA SER A 3 -3.92 6.65 -34.38
C SER A 3 -3.61 6.79 -32.89
N MET A 4 -4.64 6.68 -32.06
CA MET A 4 -4.51 6.58 -30.61
C MET A 4 -3.97 5.20 -30.24
N ALA A 5 -2.82 5.13 -29.57
CA ALA A 5 -2.30 3.87 -29.03
C ALA A 5 -2.70 3.75 -27.55
N TYR A 6 -3.43 2.69 -27.21
CA TYR A 6 -3.71 2.30 -25.83
C TYR A 6 -3.12 0.92 -25.59
N VAL A 7 -2.30 0.80 -24.55
CA VAL A 7 -1.64 -0.46 -24.20
C VAL A 7 -1.93 -0.77 -22.74
N ARG A 8 -2.20 -2.05 -22.47
CA ARG A 8 -2.30 -2.61 -21.12
C ARG A 8 -1.37 -3.80 -21.01
N ARG A 9 -0.68 -3.90 -19.89
CA ARG A 9 0.25 -4.98 -19.54
C ARG A 9 -0.06 -5.50 -18.16
N ALA A 10 0.26 -6.77 -17.93
CA ALA A 10 0.12 -7.42 -16.63
C ALA A 10 1.42 -8.14 -16.26
N TYR A 11 1.76 -8.07 -14.98
CA TYR A 11 2.97 -8.64 -14.39
C TYR A 11 2.64 -9.22 -13.02
N VAL A 12 3.63 -9.83 -12.38
CA VAL A 12 3.55 -10.33 -11.00
C VAL A 12 4.76 -9.81 -10.23
N ALA A 13 4.49 -9.15 -9.11
CA ALA A 13 5.46 -8.64 -8.14
C ALA A 13 4.74 -8.37 -6.81
N MET A 14 5.47 -8.32 -5.69
CA MET A 14 4.93 -7.98 -4.37
C MET A 14 3.75 -8.88 -3.96
N ASP A 15 3.84 -10.17 -4.28
CA ASP A 15 2.80 -11.19 -4.06
C ASP A 15 1.43 -10.85 -4.66
N THR A 16 1.39 -10.07 -5.75
CA THR A 16 0.14 -9.69 -6.39
C THR A 16 0.29 -9.50 -7.90
N ARG A 17 -0.85 -9.42 -8.58
CA ARG A 17 -0.91 -9.06 -9.99
C ARG A 17 -0.78 -7.54 -10.12
N ILE A 18 0.15 -7.12 -10.96
CA ILE A 18 0.38 -5.71 -11.30
C ILE A 18 -0.18 -5.48 -12.69
N GLU A 19 -0.97 -4.43 -12.88
CA GLU A 19 -1.51 -4.02 -14.16
C GLU A 19 -1.15 -2.57 -14.44
N LEU A 20 -0.48 -2.33 -15.56
CA LEU A 20 -0.18 -1.00 -16.05
C LEU A 20 -0.96 -0.78 -17.34
N ALA A 21 -1.56 0.38 -17.47
CA ALA A 21 -2.20 0.83 -18.70
C ALA A 21 -1.82 2.27 -18.99
N GLY A 22 -1.73 2.61 -20.26
CA GLY A 22 -1.50 3.98 -20.69
C GLY A 22 -1.99 4.20 -22.11
N TRP A 23 -2.10 5.46 -22.50
CA TRP A 23 -2.31 5.83 -23.89
C TRP A 23 -1.67 7.17 -24.23
N ARG A 24 -1.43 7.36 -25.52
CA ARG A 24 -0.96 8.61 -26.08
C ARG A 24 -1.31 8.73 -27.57
N GLU A 25 -1.69 9.92 -28.01
CA GLU A 25 -1.81 10.21 -29.45
C GLU A 25 -0.45 10.34 -30.13
N GLY A 26 -0.33 9.80 -31.35
CA GLY A 26 0.86 10.00 -32.20
C GLY A 26 2.09 9.18 -31.81
N VAL A 27 1.95 8.17 -30.95
CA VAL A 27 3.03 7.28 -30.51
C VAL A 27 2.70 5.82 -30.79
N SER A 28 3.74 5.03 -31.07
CA SER A 28 3.54 3.63 -31.41
C SER A 28 3.19 2.80 -30.17
N GLU A 29 2.38 1.75 -30.37
CA GLU A 29 2.10 0.76 -29.31
C GLU A 29 3.38 0.14 -28.75
N ARG A 30 4.43 -0.02 -29.57
CA ARG A 30 5.72 -0.58 -29.15
C ARG A 30 6.42 0.32 -28.15
N GLU A 31 6.50 1.63 -28.41
CA GLU A 31 7.13 2.59 -27.50
C GLU A 31 6.35 2.67 -26.18
N LEU A 32 5.03 2.66 -26.25
CA LEU A 32 4.18 2.69 -25.06
C LEU A 32 4.33 1.40 -24.25
N ALA A 33 4.35 0.24 -24.91
CA ALA A 33 4.59 -1.05 -24.26
C ALA A 33 5.95 -1.09 -23.54
N GLN A 34 7.01 -0.56 -24.18
CA GLN A 34 8.33 -0.47 -23.55
C GLN A 34 8.29 0.42 -22.30
N ALA A 35 7.60 1.56 -22.35
CA ALA A 35 7.47 2.43 -21.18
C ALA A 35 6.74 1.74 -20.01
N LEU A 36 5.74 0.91 -20.29
CA LEU A 36 5.07 0.12 -19.25
C LEU A 36 6.00 -0.98 -18.68
N ASP A 37 6.76 -1.65 -19.54
CA ASP A 37 7.73 -2.68 -19.13
C ASP A 37 8.88 -2.08 -18.29
N ASP A 38 9.32 -0.86 -18.60
CA ASP A 38 10.33 -0.16 -17.81
C ASP A 38 9.76 0.31 -16.46
N ALA A 39 8.52 0.80 -16.45
CA ALA A 39 7.88 1.32 -15.24
C ALA A 39 7.58 0.22 -14.20
N VAL A 40 7.31 -1.03 -14.62
CA VAL A 40 7.09 -2.11 -13.65
C VAL A 40 8.37 -2.48 -12.88
N GLY A 41 9.55 -2.13 -13.39
CA GLY A 41 10.84 -2.38 -12.74
C GLY A 41 10.90 -1.93 -11.27
N VAL A 42 10.24 -0.81 -10.94
CA VAL A 42 10.22 -0.25 -9.58
C VAL A 42 9.52 -1.16 -8.57
N PHE A 43 8.57 -2.01 -8.99
CA PHE A 43 7.93 -2.97 -8.08
C PHE A 43 8.94 -4.01 -7.60
N TYR A 44 9.80 -4.50 -8.49
CA TYR A 44 10.86 -5.45 -8.15
C TYR A 44 11.95 -4.81 -7.27
N GLU A 45 12.30 -3.55 -7.54
CA GLU A 45 13.24 -2.77 -6.72
C GLU A 45 12.71 -2.60 -5.28
N VAL A 46 11.46 -2.19 -5.14
CA VAL A 46 10.81 -2.02 -3.82
C VAL A 46 10.65 -3.36 -3.11
N GLU A 47 10.20 -4.40 -3.80
CA GLU A 47 10.08 -5.75 -3.23
C GLU A 47 11.42 -6.25 -2.69
N SER A 48 12.49 -6.14 -3.49
CA SER A 48 13.82 -6.60 -3.09
C SER A 48 14.35 -5.86 -1.86
N ALA A 49 14.05 -4.57 -1.70
CA ALA A 49 14.53 -3.76 -0.59
C ALA A 49 13.68 -3.92 0.68
N ALA A 50 12.35 -3.96 0.54
CA ALA A 50 11.39 -3.87 1.64
C ALA A 50 10.86 -5.21 2.15
N THR A 51 11.19 -6.33 1.48
CA THR A 51 10.72 -7.65 1.91
C THR A 51 11.39 -8.11 3.20
N ARG A 52 10.62 -8.67 4.14
CA ARG A 52 11.16 -9.33 5.35
C ARG A 52 11.71 -10.73 5.09
N PHE A 53 11.48 -11.26 3.89
CA PHE A 53 11.68 -12.66 3.55
C PHE A 53 13.05 -12.97 2.96
N ARG A 54 13.78 -11.94 2.52
CA ARG A 54 15.12 -12.10 1.95
C ARG A 54 16.15 -11.54 2.92
N PRO A 55 17.22 -12.29 3.24
CA PRO A 55 18.23 -11.86 4.21
C PRO A 55 19.07 -10.68 3.70
N ASP A 56 19.10 -10.44 2.39
CA ASP A 56 19.83 -9.33 1.76
C ASP A 56 19.02 -8.02 1.69
N SER A 57 17.76 -8.02 2.10
CA SER A 57 16.90 -6.82 2.08
C SER A 57 17.28 -5.82 3.17
N ASP A 58 16.95 -4.55 2.95
CA ASP A 58 17.17 -3.51 3.96
C ASP A 58 16.38 -3.80 5.24
N VAL A 59 15.13 -4.27 5.12
CA VAL A 59 14.28 -4.65 6.25
C VAL A 59 14.91 -5.77 7.07
N ALA A 60 15.45 -6.81 6.43
CA ALA A 60 16.10 -7.91 7.13
C ALA A 60 17.41 -7.47 7.81
N ARG A 61 18.21 -6.61 7.16
CA ARG A 61 19.45 -6.08 7.73
C ARG A 61 19.19 -5.23 8.99
N ILE A 62 18.13 -4.41 9.00
CA ILE A 62 17.72 -3.65 10.19
C ILE A 62 17.40 -4.61 11.36
N ALA A 63 16.74 -5.73 11.10
CA ALA A 63 16.37 -6.71 12.11
C ALA A 63 17.58 -7.52 12.62
N ALA A 64 18.57 -7.78 11.76
CA ALA A 64 19.74 -8.59 12.06
C ALA A 64 20.80 -7.89 12.94
N GLU A 65 20.82 -6.56 12.98
CA GLU A 65 21.84 -5.78 13.70
C GLU A 65 21.25 -4.81 14.75
N PRO A 66 20.56 -5.28 15.82
CA PRO A 66 20.05 -4.42 16.88
C PRO A 66 21.14 -3.54 17.50
N GLY A 67 20.84 -2.26 17.68
CA GLY A 67 21.77 -1.25 18.22
C GLY A 67 22.76 -0.66 17.20
N ALA A 68 22.88 -1.22 15.99
CA ALA A 68 23.68 -0.65 14.91
C ALA A 68 22.87 0.31 14.03
N TRP A 69 23.55 1.30 13.45
CA TRP A 69 22.96 2.15 12.42
C TRP A 69 23.09 1.47 11.06
N VAL A 70 21.96 1.08 10.48
CA VAL A 70 21.89 0.43 9.17
C VAL A 70 21.44 1.48 8.15
N ARG A 71 22.29 1.79 7.16
CA ARG A 71 21.87 2.61 6.01
C ARG A 71 20.89 1.85 5.14
N VAL A 72 19.82 2.52 4.74
CA VAL A 72 18.74 1.94 3.92
C VAL A 72 18.59 2.71 2.61
N SER A 73 18.06 2.02 1.61
CA SER A 73 17.67 2.61 0.34
C SER A 73 16.47 3.56 0.49
N PRO A 74 16.24 4.44 -0.49
CA PRO A 74 15.00 5.21 -0.59
C PRO A 74 13.73 4.35 -0.52
N HIS A 75 13.78 3.13 -1.05
CA HIS A 75 12.65 2.21 -1.10
C HIS A 75 12.20 1.66 0.25
N VAL A 76 13.04 1.78 1.28
CA VAL A 76 12.64 1.52 2.67
C VAL A 76 12.48 2.81 3.46
N TRP A 77 13.34 3.81 3.22
CA TRP A 77 13.33 5.06 3.96
C TRP A 77 12.00 5.83 3.86
N TYR A 78 11.45 6.00 2.64
CA TYR A 78 10.21 6.76 2.47
C TYR A 78 8.97 6.01 3.01
N PRO A 79 8.77 4.72 2.69
CA PRO A 79 7.66 3.97 3.28
C PRO A 79 7.75 3.86 4.80
N LEU A 80 8.94 3.70 5.37
CA LEU A 80 9.13 3.66 6.82
C LEU A 80 8.69 4.96 7.50
N GLN A 81 9.01 6.12 6.92
CA GLN A 81 8.55 7.40 7.47
C GLN A 81 7.02 7.52 7.44
N ALA A 82 6.38 7.12 6.35
CA ALA A 82 4.91 7.12 6.26
C ALA A 82 4.28 6.16 7.28
N ALA A 83 4.86 4.97 7.43
CA ALA A 83 4.41 3.99 8.41
C ALA A 83 4.58 4.47 9.85
N LEU A 84 5.67 5.18 10.17
CA LEU A 84 5.89 5.77 11.49
C LEU A 84 4.94 6.92 11.78
N TRP A 85 4.63 7.75 10.77
CA TRP A 85 3.62 8.79 10.90
C TRP A 85 2.26 8.19 11.26
N LEU A 86 1.83 7.14 10.55
CA LEU A 86 0.59 6.40 10.86
C LEU A 86 0.64 5.75 12.24
N ALA A 87 1.78 5.18 12.63
CA ALA A 87 1.94 4.56 13.94
C ALA A 87 1.80 5.57 15.08
N GLU A 88 2.42 6.74 14.95
CA GLU A 88 2.27 7.83 15.93
C GLU A 88 0.84 8.34 15.96
N TRP A 89 0.24 8.62 14.79
CA TRP A 89 -1.11 9.16 14.68
C TRP A 89 -2.14 8.24 15.34
N THR A 90 -2.04 6.93 15.08
CA THR A 90 -2.96 5.91 15.63
C THR A 90 -2.59 5.48 17.05
N GLY A 91 -1.60 6.10 17.70
CA GLY A 91 -1.14 5.72 19.04
C GLY A 91 -0.52 4.31 19.13
N GLY A 92 -0.13 3.72 18.00
CA GLY A 92 0.42 2.38 17.88
C GLY A 92 -0.60 1.28 17.57
N ARG A 93 -1.86 1.62 17.24
CA ARG A 93 -2.81 0.62 16.72
C ARG A 93 -2.35 0.11 15.35
N PHE A 94 -1.85 1.01 14.50
CA PHE A 94 -0.96 0.69 13.38
C PHE A 94 0.48 0.60 13.89
N ASP A 95 1.21 -0.45 13.53
CA ASP A 95 2.59 -0.65 13.98
C ASP A 95 3.42 -1.35 12.89
N PRO A 96 4.37 -0.66 12.23
CA PRO A 96 5.24 -1.29 11.24
C PRO A 96 6.20 -2.31 11.85
N ALA A 97 6.40 -2.35 13.17
CA ALA A 97 7.21 -3.36 13.85
C ALA A 97 6.38 -4.62 14.20
N CYS A 98 5.38 -4.97 13.38
CA CYS A 98 4.48 -6.11 13.61
C CYS A 98 4.91 -7.42 12.92
N GLY A 99 6.06 -7.45 12.23
CA GLY A 99 6.48 -8.60 11.42
C GLY A 99 6.52 -9.92 12.19
N HIS A 100 6.92 -9.90 13.47
CA HIS A 100 6.90 -11.09 14.33
C HIS A 100 5.48 -11.55 14.69
N ARG A 101 4.55 -10.61 14.88
CA ARG A 101 3.13 -10.91 15.14
C ARG A 101 2.50 -11.57 13.91
N LEU A 102 2.82 -11.07 12.72
CA LEU A 102 2.38 -11.67 11.45
C LEU A 102 2.98 -13.06 11.26
N ALA A 103 4.27 -13.24 11.55
CA ALA A 103 4.92 -14.55 11.51
C ALA A 103 4.24 -15.55 12.46
N ALA A 104 3.91 -15.14 13.68
CA ALA A 104 3.19 -15.98 14.64
C ALA A 104 1.77 -16.38 14.17
N LEU A 105 1.15 -15.59 13.30
CA LEU A 105 -0.13 -15.90 12.64
C LEU A 105 0.03 -16.77 11.37
N GLY A 106 1.25 -17.15 11.02
CA GLY A 106 1.57 -17.98 9.85
C GLY A 106 1.79 -17.21 8.56
N PHE A 107 2.02 -15.89 8.63
CA PHE A 107 2.48 -15.07 7.50
C PHE A 107 4.01 -15.03 7.41
N ASP A 108 4.65 -16.18 7.63
CA ASP A 108 6.08 -16.45 7.50
C ASP A 108 6.37 -17.44 6.37
N ARG A 109 5.48 -17.51 5.38
CA ARG A 109 5.58 -18.47 4.27
C ARG A 109 5.67 -17.76 2.94
N ASP A 110 6.46 -18.35 2.06
CA ASP A 110 6.46 -17.97 0.65
C ASP A 110 5.09 -18.29 0.04
N TYR A 111 4.47 -17.32 -0.62
CA TYR A 111 3.11 -17.46 -1.12
C TYR A 111 2.98 -18.41 -2.31
N GLN A 112 4.06 -18.63 -3.06
CA GLN A 112 4.05 -19.47 -4.26
C GLN A 112 4.33 -20.94 -3.93
N THR A 113 5.27 -21.18 -3.02
CA THR A 113 5.77 -22.50 -2.66
C THR A 113 5.16 -23.04 -1.36
N GLY A 114 4.64 -22.17 -0.50
CA GLY A 114 4.15 -22.51 0.84
C GLY A 114 5.27 -22.83 1.84
N GLU A 115 6.54 -22.73 1.42
CA GLU A 115 7.71 -22.98 2.26
C GLU A 115 7.77 -21.98 3.41
N ARG A 116 8.10 -22.48 4.60
CA ARG A 116 8.29 -21.62 5.77
C ARG A 116 9.65 -20.93 5.66
N LEU A 117 9.62 -19.62 5.69
CA LEU A 117 10.79 -18.77 5.58
C LEU A 117 11.41 -18.56 6.97
N SER A 118 12.74 -18.58 7.02
CA SER A 118 13.46 -18.28 8.25
C SER A 118 13.45 -16.76 8.46
N LEU A 119 12.81 -16.32 9.54
CA LEU A 119 12.77 -14.93 9.95
C LEU A 119 13.68 -14.71 11.16
N PRO A 120 14.30 -13.53 11.30
CA PRO A 120 15.16 -13.22 12.43
C PRO A 120 14.39 -13.25 13.76
N GLU A 121 15.06 -13.63 14.85
CA GLU A 121 14.48 -13.58 16.18
C GLU A 121 14.14 -12.13 16.59
N CYS A 122 12.97 -11.94 17.17
CA CYS A 122 12.45 -10.62 17.53
C CYS A 122 11.88 -10.62 18.94
N SER A 123 11.97 -9.48 19.61
CA SER A 123 11.31 -9.27 20.89
C SER A 123 9.78 -9.23 20.70
N PRO A 124 8.99 -10.02 21.46
CA PRO A 124 7.54 -10.02 21.33
C PRO A 124 6.92 -8.66 21.68
N ASP A 125 7.60 -7.91 22.56
CA ASP A 125 7.19 -6.59 23.04
C ASP A 125 7.76 -5.43 22.21
N ALA A 126 8.42 -5.73 21.07
CA ALA A 126 8.87 -4.70 20.17
C ALA A 126 7.72 -3.95 19.52
N THR A 127 7.92 -2.65 19.39
CA THR A 127 6.98 -1.72 18.74
C THR A 127 7.76 -0.71 17.91
N PHE A 128 7.06 0.06 17.09
CA PHE A 128 7.68 1.16 16.34
C PHE A 128 8.47 2.16 17.19
N ARG A 129 8.17 2.29 18.49
CA ARG A 129 8.90 3.18 19.42
C ARG A 129 10.34 2.75 19.69
N ASP A 130 10.70 1.54 19.29
CA ASP A 130 12.07 1.03 19.36
C ASP A 130 12.90 1.39 18.11
N LEU A 131 12.31 2.09 17.13
CA LEU A 131 13.01 2.58 15.95
C LEU A 131 13.58 3.97 16.19
N GLU A 132 14.80 4.17 15.70
CA GLU A 132 15.49 5.46 15.70
C GLU A 132 15.97 5.75 14.28
N LEU A 133 15.78 7.00 13.85
CA LEU A 133 16.03 7.44 12.49
C LEU A 133 17.12 8.50 12.48
N ASP A 134 18.04 8.38 11.52
CA ASP A 134 19.03 9.40 11.18
C ASP A 134 18.74 9.90 9.75
N PRO A 135 17.98 11.01 9.61
CA PRO A 135 17.61 11.54 8.30
C PRO A 135 18.79 12.01 7.46
N ALA A 136 19.88 12.47 8.10
CA ALA A 136 21.04 12.96 7.37
C ALA A 136 21.78 11.82 6.63
N ARG A 137 21.68 10.59 7.16
CA ARG A 137 22.36 9.41 6.61
C ARG A 137 21.42 8.40 5.94
N MET A 138 20.10 8.63 6.01
CA MET A 138 19.07 7.62 5.71
C MET A 138 19.40 6.30 6.40
N ALA A 139 19.61 6.37 7.72
CA ALA A 139 19.95 5.21 8.52
C ALA A 139 18.92 4.96 9.60
N VAL A 140 18.71 3.68 9.90
CA VAL A 140 17.75 3.20 10.89
C VAL A 140 18.52 2.39 11.93
N ARG A 141 18.16 2.57 13.19
CA ARG A 141 18.65 1.75 14.30
C ARG A 141 17.45 1.24 15.08
N THR A 142 17.56 0.00 15.57
CA THR A 142 16.57 -0.59 16.48
C THR A 142 17.16 -0.69 17.88
N ARG A 143 16.41 -0.30 18.92
CA ARG A 143 16.83 -0.41 20.32
C ARG A 143 16.74 -1.85 20.86
N ARG A 144 15.95 -2.68 20.20
CA ARG A 144 15.78 -4.11 20.48
C ARG A 144 15.54 -4.87 19.17
N PRO A 145 15.75 -6.20 19.14
CA PRO A 145 15.42 -7.02 17.97
C PRO A 145 13.95 -6.86 17.60
N LEU A 146 13.67 -6.41 16.38
CA LEU A 146 12.32 -6.24 15.84
C LEU A 146 12.32 -6.51 14.34
N LEU A 147 11.18 -6.92 13.80
CA LEU A 147 10.99 -7.17 12.38
C LEU A 147 9.96 -6.20 11.83
N LEU A 148 10.38 -5.42 10.82
CA LEU A 148 9.49 -4.53 10.12
C LEU A 148 8.60 -5.30 9.13
N ASP A 149 7.38 -4.83 8.99
CA ASP A 149 6.48 -5.13 7.88
C ASP A 149 5.97 -3.80 7.31
N LEU A 150 6.26 -3.58 6.02
CA LEU A 150 5.87 -2.36 5.30
C LEU A 150 4.73 -2.65 4.31
N GLY A 151 4.02 -3.78 4.43
CA GLY A 151 3.01 -4.23 3.46
C GLY A 151 1.81 -3.29 3.29
N ALA A 152 1.56 -2.44 4.29
CA ALA A 152 0.50 -1.44 4.29
C ALA A 152 0.88 -0.10 3.63
N VAL A 153 2.13 0.06 3.19
CA VAL A 153 2.59 1.32 2.54
C VAL A 153 3.49 1.07 1.33
N ALA A 154 4.21 -0.05 1.28
CA ALA A 154 5.20 -0.34 0.25
C ALA A 154 4.57 -0.57 -1.13
N LYS A 155 3.37 -1.18 -1.20
CA LYS A 155 2.68 -1.40 -2.49
C LYS A 155 2.22 -0.08 -3.06
N GLY A 156 1.56 0.75 -2.25
CA GLY A 156 1.20 2.12 -2.64
C GLY A 156 2.42 2.95 -3.08
N TYR A 157 3.55 2.83 -2.38
CA TYR A 157 4.79 3.50 -2.79
C TYR A 157 5.32 3.02 -4.16
N ALA A 158 5.28 1.72 -4.44
CA ALA A 158 5.65 1.19 -5.75
C ALA A 158 4.70 1.67 -6.87
N VAL A 159 3.40 1.76 -6.58
CA VAL A 159 2.39 2.35 -7.47
C VAL A 159 2.73 3.81 -7.79
N ASP A 160 3.05 4.62 -6.78
CA ASP A 160 3.44 6.02 -6.95
C ASP A 160 4.71 6.17 -7.81
N LEU A 161 5.74 5.34 -7.56
CA LEU A 161 6.96 5.35 -8.35
C LEU A 161 6.71 4.97 -9.81
N ALA A 162 5.91 3.94 -10.07
CA ALA A 162 5.59 3.50 -11.43
C ALA A 162 4.80 4.58 -12.16
N LEU A 163 3.82 5.20 -11.48
CA LEU A 163 3.05 6.29 -12.05
C LEU A 163 3.94 7.51 -12.36
N ALA A 164 4.91 7.83 -11.50
CA ALA A 164 5.88 8.89 -11.72
C ALA A 164 6.78 8.60 -12.94
N ARG A 165 7.23 7.35 -13.13
CA ARG A 165 7.97 6.92 -14.34
C ARG A 165 7.13 7.15 -15.60
N LEU A 166 5.84 6.80 -15.57
CA LEU A 166 4.92 6.98 -16.69
C LEU A 166 4.60 8.45 -16.97
N ARG A 167 4.55 9.32 -15.95
CA ARG A 167 4.46 10.77 -16.16
C ARG A 167 5.68 11.32 -16.89
N GLY A 168 6.87 10.77 -16.61
CA GLY A 168 8.13 11.17 -17.25
C GLY A 168 8.21 10.92 -18.75
N VAL A 169 7.37 10.05 -19.31
CA VAL A 169 7.32 9.75 -20.75
C VAL A 169 6.20 10.48 -21.49
N SER A 170 5.56 11.48 -20.85
CA SER A 170 4.54 12.37 -21.44
C SER A 170 3.35 11.65 -22.06
N LEU A 171 2.68 10.76 -21.30
CA LEU A 171 1.41 10.14 -21.69
C LEU A 171 0.21 11.08 -21.50
N ASP A 172 -0.87 10.85 -22.24
CA ASP A 172 -2.14 11.58 -22.09
C ASP A 172 -2.95 11.06 -20.89
N GLY A 173 -2.77 9.79 -20.55
CA GLY A 173 -3.26 9.21 -19.31
C GLY A 173 -2.66 7.84 -19.03
N ALA A 174 -2.56 7.50 -17.75
CA ALA A 174 -2.10 6.20 -17.31
C ALA A 174 -2.77 5.75 -16.02
N LEU A 175 -2.77 4.43 -15.83
CA LEU A 175 -3.25 3.74 -14.65
C LEU A 175 -2.22 2.69 -14.23
N VAL A 176 -1.94 2.64 -12.94
CA VAL A 176 -1.14 1.58 -12.31
C VAL A 176 -2.02 0.95 -11.24
N ASN A 177 -2.15 -0.38 -11.24
CA ASN A 177 -2.94 -1.14 -10.28
C ASN A 177 -2.13 -2.33 -9.76
N ALA A 178 -1.95 -2.40 -8.44
CA ALA A 178 -1.29 -3.49 -7.74
C ALA A 178 -2.28 -4.17 -6.79
N GLY A 179 -2.92 -5.25 -7.25
CA GLY A 179 -3.85 -6.02 -6.40
C GLY A 179 -5.08 -5.27 -5.88
N GLY A 180 -5.48 -4.17 -6.53
CA GLY A 180 -6.58 -3.30 -6.11
C GLY A 180 -6.13 -1.95 -5.59
N ASP A 181 -4.85 -1.80 -5.21
CA ASP A 181 -4.26 -0.51 -4.88
C ASP A 181 -3.80 0.16 -6.16
N LEU A 182 -4.40 1.30 -6.51
CA LEU A 182 -4.20 1.90 -7.83
C LEU A 182 -4.03 3.41 -7.77
N ALA A 183 -3.38 3.93 -8.81
CA ALA A 183 -3.26 5.36 -9.04
C ALA A 183 -3.37 5.68 -10.52
N VAL A 184 -3.88 6.87 -10.82
CA VAL A 184 -4.09 7.35 -12.18
C VAL A 184 -3.56 8.78 -12.36
N PHE A 185 -3.29 9.12 -13.62
CA PHE A 185 -3.25 10.51 -14.04
C PHE A 185 -3.83 10.65 -15.45
N GLY A 186 -4.21 11.88 -15.79
CA GLY A 186 -4.79 12.21 -17.07
C GLY A 186 -6.16 11.58 -17.25
N LEU A 187 -6.63 11.57 -18.49
CA LEU A 187 -7.94 11.04 -18.83
C LEU A 187 -7.81 9.58 -19.25
N GLY A 188 -8.87 8.80 -19.09
CA GLY A 188 -8.99 7.47 -19.66
C GLY A 188 -9.10 7.51 -21.19
N PRO A 189 -9.00 6.34 -21.84
CA PRO A 189 -9.19 6.24 -23.29
C PRO A 189 -10.56 6.78 -23.69
N GLY A 190 -10.61 7.88 -24.44
CA GLY A 190 -11.85 8.56 -24.83
C GLY A 190 -12.11 9.92 -24.16
N GLY A 191 -11.20 10.39 -23.31
CA GLY A 191 -11.24 11.76 -22.78
C GLY A 191 -12.13 11.95 -21.54
N SER A 192 -12.60 10.88 -20.92
CA SER A 192 -13.30 10.92 -19.63
C SER A 192 -12.37 10.55 -18.48
N PRO A 193 -12.65 10.95 -17.22
CA PRO A 193 -11.94 10.42 -16.05
C PRO A 193 -11.93 8.88 -16.03
N TRP A 194 -10.92 8.31 -15.36
CA TRP A 194 -10.82 6.86 -15.16
C TRP A 194 -11.94 6.36 -14.25
N GLU A 195 -12.72 5.40 -14.71
CA GLU A 195 -13.75 4.73 -13.91
C GLU A 195 -13.12 3.61 -13.05
N ILE A 196 -13.08 3.83 -11.75
CA ILE A 196 -12.50 2.91 -10.77
C ILE A 196 -13.60 2.20 -10.00
N ALA A 197 -13.76 0.90 -10.26
CA ALA A 197 -14.72 0.07 -9.55
C ALA A 197 -14.14 -0.40 -8.20
N VAL A 198 -14.76 0.01 -7.10
CA VAL A 198 -14.43 -0.46 -5.74
C VAL A 198 -15.24 -1.70 -5.40
N ARG A 199 -14.55 -2.75 -4.93
CA ARG A 199 -15.14 -4.07 -4.61
C ARG A 199 -14.58 -4.60 -3.30
N HIS A 200 -15.47 -5.04 -2.41
CA HIS A 200 -15.12 -5.81 -1.22
C HIS A 200 -15.84 -7.16 -1.21
N GLU A 201 -15.13 -8.21 -0.81
CA GLU A 201 -15.68 -9.57 -0.67
C GLU A 201 -16.31 -9.76 0.71
N MET A 202 -17.37 -9.01 0.99
CA MET A 202 -18.10 -9.07 2.26
C MET A 202 -19.62 -9.08 2.05
N PRO A 203 -20.40 -9.72 2.96
CA PRO A 203 -21.85 -9.77 2.84
C PRO A 203 -22.48 -8.37 2.77
N GLY A 204 -23.43 -8.18 1.85
CA GLY A 204 -24.18 -6.93 1.71
C GLY A 204 -23.44 -5.77 1.04
N PHE A 205 -22.18 -5.94 0.65
CA PHE A 205 -21.43 -4.91 -0.05
C PHE A 205 -22.04 -4.60 -1.43
N ARG A 206 -22.26 -3.31 -1.71
CA ARG A 206 -22.72 -2.83 -3.01
C ARG A 206 -21.54 -2.19 -3.74
N PRO A 207 -21.16 -2.69 -4.94
CA PRO A 207 -20.11 -2.07 -5.75
C PRO A 207 -20.38 -0.59 -6.00
N MET A 208 -19.30 0.19 -5.99
CA MET A 208 -19.33 1.63 -6.29
C MET A 208 -18.24 1.97 -7.30
N VAL A 209 -18.43 3.10 -7.98
CA VAL A 209 -17.50 3.62 -8.97
C VAL A 209 -17.03 5.00 -8.54
N LEU A 210 -15.72 5.19 -8.53
CA LEU A 210 -15.08 6.49 -8.36
C LEU A 210 -14.52 6.93 -9.72
N ASN A 211 -14.61 8.22 -10.03
CA ASN A 211 -14.11 8.78 -11.29
C ASN A 211 -12.90 9.66 -10.99
N LEU A 212 -11.73 9.31 -11.55
CA LEU A 212 -10.47 9.99 -11.24
C LEU A 212 -9.75 10.45 -12.51
N SER A 213 -9.41 11.73 -12.60
CA SER A 213 -8.40 12.25 -13.53
C SER A 213 -7.01 12.23 -12.91
N SER A 214 -6.92 12.24 -11.58
CA SER A 214 -5.67 12.12 -10.85
C SER A 214 -5.88 11.54 -9.46
N GLY A 215 -4.81 11.00 -8.86
CA GLY A 215 -4.82 10.47 -7.50
C GLY A 215 -4.93 8.96 -7.44
N SER A 216 -5.23 8.45 -6.25
CA SER A 216 -5.07 7.04 -5.91
C SER A 216 -6.25 6.52 -5.10
N VAL A 217 -6.57 5.25 -5.28
CA VAL A 217 -7.60 4.52 -4.55
C VAL A 217 -6.98 3.22 -4.06
N CYS A 218 -7.00 2.98 -2.75
CA CYS A 218 -6.47 1.76 -2.15
C CYS A 218 -7.49 1.14 -1.22
N SER A 219 -7.41 -0.18 -1.05
CA SER A 219 -8.44 -0.94 -0.32
C SER A 219 -7.80 -1.95 0.62
N SER A 220 -8.29 -1.96 1.86
CA SER A 220 -7.93 -2.94 2.87
C SER A 220 -9.16 -3.72 3.32
N GLY A 221 -8.97 -4.99 3.67
CA GLY A 221 -10.08 -5.83 4.09
C GLY A 221 -9.63 -7.11 4.79
N LEU A 222 -10.43 -7.57 5.75
CA LEU A 222 -10.13 -8.79 6.49
C LEU A 222 -10.15 -10.05 5.60
N TYR A 223 -10.77 -9.97 4.43
CA TYR A 223 -10.86 -11.03 3.43
C TYR A 223 -9.58 -11.21 2.59
N ALA A 224 -8.74 -10.18 2.47
CA ALA A 224 -7.72 -10.14 1.41
C ALA A 224 -6.61 -11.21 1.57
N ARG A 225 -6.14 -11.46 2.80
CA ARG A 225 -5.20 -12.57 3.07
C ARG A 225 -5.57 -13.24 4.40
N ARG A 226 -5.63 -14.58 4.37
CA ARG A 226 -5.89 -15.44 5.54
C ARG A 226 -4.71 -16.37 5.78
N GLY A 227 -4.22 -16.38 7.02
CA GLY A 227 -3.21 -17.35 7.47
C GLY A 227 -3.82 -18.75 7.64
N PRO A 228 -2.98 -19.77 7.88
CA PRO A 228 -3.42 -21.17 8.01
C PRO A 228 -4.54 -21.40 9.04
N ASN A 229 -4.60 -20.56 10.07
CA ASN A 229 -5.59 -20.65 11.14
C ASN A 229 -6.84 -19.77 10.89
N GLY A 230 -7.01 -19.26 9.67
CA GLY A 230 -8.10 -18.35 9.28
C GLY A 230 -7.92 -16.90 9.76
N ALA A 231 -6.81 -16.58 10.43
CA ALA A 231 -6.47 -15.25 10.91
C ALA A 231 -6.20 -14.29 9.74
N SER A 232 -6.65 -13.03 9.86
CA SER A 232 -6.32 -12.00 8.87
C SER A 232 -4.89 -11.49 9.07
N HIS A 233 -4.26 -11.05 7.99
CA HIS A 233 -2.99 -10.32 8.04
C HIS A 233 -3.11 -8.91 8.64
N LEU A 234 -4.33 -8.39 8.74
CA LEU A 234 -4.62 -7.17 9.49
C LEU A 234 -4.90 -7.55 10.94
N TRP A 235 -3.97 -7.24 11.83
CA TRP A 235 -4.17 -7.42 13.27
C TRP A 235 -5.05 -6.28 13.80
N GLN A 236 -6.30 -6.59 14.15
CA GLN A 236 -7.17 -5.65 14.86
C GLN A 236 -7.13 -5.94 16.37
N PRO A 237 -6.97 -4.91 17.22
CA PRO A 237 -7.11 -5.07 18.67
C PRO A 237 -8.50 -5.61 19.03
N ARG A 238 -8.55 -6.68 19.83
CA ARG A 238 -9.82 -7.16 20.40
C ARG A 238 -10.24 -6.21 21.52
N GLY A 239 -11.11 -5.25 21.22
CA GLY A 239 -11.64 -4.32 22.25
C GLY A 239 -12.18 -2.98 21.74
N GLY A 240 -12.04 -2.66 20.45
CA GLY A 240 -12.63 -1.44 19.87
C GLY A 240 -14.16 -1.47 19.83
N ARG A 241 -14.80 -0.29 19.72
CA ARG A 241 -16.27 -0.16 19.77
C ARG A 241 -16.94 -0.76 18.53
N ALA A 242 -16.23 -0.78 17.40
CA ALA A 242 -16.70 -1.34 16.15
C ALA A 242 -15.57 -2.11 15.45
N ARG A 243 -15.91 -3.26 14.87
CA ARG A 243 -14.96 -4.10 14.13
C ARG A 243 -15.08 -3.84 12.63
N ALA A 244 -14.07 -3.21 12.03
CA ALA A 244 -14.05 -2.91 10.61
C ALA A 244 -13.82 -4.19 9.79
N LEU A 245 -14.61 -4.39 8.73
CA LEU A 245 -14.47 -5.48 7.77
C LEU A 245 -13.60 -5.08 6.58
N ALA A 246 -13.74 -3.84 6.13
CA ALA A 246 -13.04 -3.29 4.99
C ALA A 246 -12.96 -1.76 5.07
N ALA A 247 -12.01 -1.19 4.35
CA ALA A 247 -11.91 0.23 4.10
C ALA A 247 -11.39 0.49 2.69
N THR A 248 -11.83 1.60 2.10
CA THR A 248 -11.30 2.16 0.87
C THR A 248 -10.87 3.58 1.18
N ALA A 249 -9.64 3.94 0.81
CA ALA A 249 -9.13 5.29 0.96
C ALA A 249 -8.77 5.89 -0.40
N VAL A 250 -8.94 7.20 -0.50
CA VAL A 250 -8.60 8.02 -1.66
C VAL A 250 -7.61 9.08 -1.20
N ALA A 251 -6.50 9.23 -1.92
CA ALA A 251 -5.50 10.25 -1.62
C ALA A 251 -4.74 10.66 -2.90
N PRO A 252 -4.00 11.78 -2.89
CA PRO A 252 -3.17 12.17 -4.02
C PRO A 252 -2.10 11.13 -4.40
N TYR A 253 -1.61 10.37 -3.41
CA TYR A 253 -0.55 9.37 -3.56
C TYR A 253 -1.00 8.02 -2.98
N ALA A 254 -0.67 6.94 -3.67
CA ALA A 254 -1.07 5.58 -3.34
C ALA A 254 -0.41 5.09 -2.05
N MET A 255 0.82 5.52 -1.74
CA MET A 255 1.48 5.18 -0.46
C MET A 255 0.63 5.60 0.73
N MET A 256 0.06 6.82 0.68
CA MET A 256 -0.81 7.27 1.77
C MET A 256 -2.21 6.66 1.69
N ALA A 257 -2.77 6.43 0.51
CA ALA A 257 -4.05 5.73 0.40
C ALA A 257 -3.97 4.29 0.95
N ASP A 258 -2.91 3.52 0.64
CA ASP A 258 -2.67 2.14 1.16
C ASP A 258 -2.59 2.16 2.70
N GLY A 259 -1.80 3.11 3.22
CA GLY A 259 -1.63 3.31 4.65
C GLY A 259 -2.92 3.73 5.36
N LEU A 260 -3.68 4.66 4.78
CA LEU A 260 -4.98 5.09 5.29
C LEU A 260 -6.00 3.96 5.27
N ALA A 261 -6.09 3.20 4.18
CA ALA A 261 -7.02 2.07 4.11
C ALA A 261 -6.77 1.08 5.25
N THR A 262 -5.50 0.83 5.59
CA THR A 262 -5.14 -0.01 6.74
C THR A 262 -5.46 0.69 8.07
N ALA A 263 -5.02 1.92 8.27
CA ALA A 263 -5.16 2.64 9.54
C ALA A 263 -6.62 2.92 9.90
N CYS A 264 -7.48 3.27 8.92
CA CYS A 264 -8.91 3.47 9.12
C CYS A 264 -9.64 2.20 9.59
N MET A 265 -9.09 1.00 9.33
CA MET A 265 -9.63 -0.25 9.89
C MET A 265 -9.23 -0.49 11.35
N LEU A 266 -8.29 0.28 11.89
CA LEU A 266 -7.70 0.09 13.21
C LEU A 266 -8.15 1.15 14.23
N VAL A 267 -8.59 2.31 13.77
CA VAL A 267 -9.06 3.42 14.61
C VAL A 267 -10.57 3.36 14.85
N GLU A 268 -11.05 4.12 15.82
CA GLU A 268 -12.47 4.25 16.11
C GLU A 268 -13.17 5.13 15.05
N PRO A 269 -14.49 4.95 14.85
CA PRO A 269 -15.28 5.70 13.87
C PRO A 269 -15.08 7.22 13.87
N ASP A 270 -14.95 7.84 15.03
CA ASP A 270 -14.80 9.29 15.22
C ASP A 270 -13.37 9.79 14.94
N GLU A 271 -12.40 8.89 14.83
CA GLU A 271 -11.01 9.20 14.46
C GLU A 271 -10.78 9.18 12.94
N ILE A 272 -11.70 8.64 12.13
CA ILE A 272 -11.51 8.48 10.68
C ILE A 272 -11.39 9.83 9.96
N GLU A 273 -12.30 10.78 10.21
CA GLU A 273 -12.27 12.09 9.54
C GLU A 273 -10.97 12.86 9.87
N PRO A 274 -10.56 13.04 11.15
CA PRO A 274 -9.30 13.72 11.47
C PRO A 274 -8.06 13.03 10.85
N LEU A 275 -8.02 11.69 10.84
CA LEU A 275 -6.91 10.94 10.22
C LEU A 275 -6.77 11.26 8.73
N CYS A 276 -7.90 11.24 8.03
CA CYS A 276 -7.96 11.51 6.61
C CYS A 276 -7.64 12.99 6.32
N GLU A 277 -8.14 13.94 7.11
CA GLU A 277 -7.81 15.37 6.98
C GLU A 277 -6.31 15.61 7.11
N ASP A 278 -5.65 15.07 8.15
CA ASP A 278 -4.20 15.24 8.37
C ASP A 278 -3.35 14.58 7.27
N ALA A 279 -3.83 13.47 6.70
CA ALA A 279 -3.18 12.78 5.58
C ALA A 279 -3.47 13.41 4.21
N GLY A 280 -4.40 14.37 4.13
CA GLY A 280 -4.87 14.95 2.86
C GLY A 280 -5.63 13.94 1.99
N GLY A 281 -6.39 13.03 2.61
CA GLY A 281 -7.15 11.98 1.94
C GLY A 281 -8.60 11.90 2.41
N GLN A 282 -9.28 10.85 1.97
CA GLN A 282 -10.67 10.53 2.28
C GLN A 282 -10.78 9.02 2.47
N ALA A 283 -11.79 8.57 3.22
CA ALA A 283 -12.02 7.14 3.40
C ALA A 283 -13.49 6.79 3.58
N LYS A 284 -13.81 5.55 3.24
CA LYS A 284 -15.03 4.87 3.64
C LYS A 284 -14.69 3.54 4.27
N VAL A 285 -15.31 3.25 5.41
CA VAL A 285 -15.07 2.07 6.24
C VAL A 285 -16.39 1.34 6.48
N TRP A 286 -16.38 0.02 6.37
CA TRP A 286 -17.54 -0.85 6.58
C TRP A 286 -17.32 -1.75 7.79
N TYR A 287 -18.35 -1.95 8.61
CA TYR A 287 -18.28 -2.66 9.89
C TYR A 287 -19.12 -3.96 9.91
N GLU A 288 -18.83 -4.84 10.87
CA GLU A 288 -19.52 -6.14 11.04
C GLU A 288 -21.02 -6.03 11.31
N ASP A 289 -21.49 -4.93 11.90
CA ASP A 289 -22.91 -4.67 12.18
C ASP A 289 -23.71 -4.18 10.96
N GLY A 290 -23.05 -4.08 9.80
CA GLY A 290 -23.64 -3.61 8.54
C GLY A 290 -23.63 -2.10 8.37
N THR A 291 -23.12 -1.34 9.34
CA THR A 291 -22.95 0.12 9.22
C THR A 291 -21.70 0.48 8.41
N SER A 292 -21.63 1.73 7.96
CA SER A 292 -20.44 2.31 7.34
C SER A 292 -20.24 3.74 7.79
N VAL A 293 -18.98 4.17 7.85
CA VAL A 293 -18.56 5.56 8.06
C VAL A 293 -17.86 6.04 6.81
N GLU A 294 -18.13 7.27 6.39
CA GLU A 294 -17.43 7.92 5.27
C GLU A 294 -17.05 9.34 5.67
N THR A 295 -15.88 9.79 5.19
CA THR A 295 -15.43 11.16 5.38
C THR A 295 -16.35 12.13 4.65
N ARG A 296 -16.45 13.39 5.10
CA ARG A 296 -17.42 14.36 4.55
C ARG A 296 -17.30 14.57 3.04
N GLU A 297 -16.07 14.57 2.54
CA GLU A 297 -15.78 14.75 1.12
C GLU A 297 -15.77 13.43 0.33
N TRP A 298 -16.24 12.32 0.91
CA TRP A 298 -16.23 11.02 0.24
C TRP A 298 -16.99 11.06 -1.08
N GLY A 299 -16.27 10.81 -2.17
CA GLY A 299 -16.83 10.79 -3.52
C GLY A 299 -17.17 12.18 -4.09
N THR A 300 -17.00 13.26 -3.33
CA THR A 300 -17.07 14.63 -3.86
C THR A 300 -15.69 15.04 -4.39
N GLY A 301 -15.65 15.40 -5.67
CA GLY A 301 -14.51 16.11 -6.26
C GLY A 301 -13.18 15.35 -6.22
N VAL A 302 -13.14 14.09 -6.65
CA VAL A 302 -11.90 13.30 -6.66
C VAL A 302 -10.86 13.93 -7.59
N LEU A 303 -10.06 14.85 -7.02
CA LEU A 303 -8.84 15.46 -7.53
C LEU A 303 -8.89 15.69 -9.06
N ALA A 304 -9.70 16.68 -9.47
CA ALA A 304 -9.76 17.16 -10.85
C ALA A 304 -8.36 17.51 -11.39
#